data_AF-A0A8J7VCH9-F1
#
_entry.id   AF-A0A8J7VCH9-F1
#
_cell.length_a   1.000
_cell.length_b   1.000
_cell.length_c   1.000
_cell.angle_alpha   90.00
_cell.angle_beta   90.00
_cell.angle_gamma   90.00
#
_symmetry.space_group_name_H-M   'P 1'
#
loop_
_entity.id
_entity.type
_entity.pdbx_description
1 polymer ?
#
loop_
_entity_poly.entity_id
_entity_poly.type
_entity_poly.pdbx_seq_one_letter_code
_entity_poly.pdbx_strand_id
1 'polypeptide(L)'
;MTFTLNFTTGALGATTNNLRIALLDSSPAGFRTTDGFGSTDDAFVGDKGYGIFSASSNVGGPTAPTDLVLRTNQRYTFTNDLLNASAGWGNNTAGNTYFAASSGATGYLQANTAYALSLTLNYDGSALALTTSLSGGNFSGMNYTIMDDTDPTLSFDSFAIRIGNQEFTTINLDSFTVTTPIPEPSTYAAIFGALALGLVAYRRRKQV
;
A
#
# COMPACT_ATOMS: atom_id res chain seq x y z
N MET A 1 9.58 6.01 -0.09
CA MET A 1 8.46 6.55 -0.91
C MET A 1 7.18 6.38 -0.11
N THR A 2 6.26 7.33 -0.12
CA THR A 2 5.00 7.26 0.61
C THR A 2 3.84 7.59 -0.31
N PHE A 3 2.86 6.69 -0.37
CA PHE A 3 1.57 6.90 -1.00
C PHE A 3 0.56 7.28 0.07
N THR A 4 -0.21 8.33 -0.14
CA THR A 4 -1.28 8.73 0.78
C THR A 4 -2.58 8.94 -0.01
N LEU A 5 -3.60 8.18 0.37
CA LEU A 5 -4.97 8.34 -0.07
C LEU A 5 -5.81 8.95 1.05
N ASN A 6 -6.34 10.15 0.81
CA ASN A 6 -7.36 10.74 1.65
C ASN A 6 -8.74 10.45 1.05
N PHE A 7 -9.67 10.00 1.88
CA PHE A 7 -11.02 9.71 1.45
C PHE A 7 -12.04 9.99 2.56
N THR A 8 -13.26 10.29 2.15
CA THR A 8 -14.38 10.52 3.06
C THR A 8 -15.50 9.53 2.76
N THR A 9 -15.97 8.84 3.79
CA THR A 9 -17.12 7.91 3.69
C THR A 9 -18.44 8.68 3.60
N GLY A 10 -19.43 8.14 2.90
CA GLY A 10 -20.81 8.65 2.91
C GLY A 10 -21.63 8.13 4.10
N ALA A 11 -22.95 8.22 4.01
CA ALA A 11 -23.86 7.60 4.97
C ALA A 11 -23.70 6.06 4.98
N LEU A 12 -23.96 5.42 6.13
CA LEU A 12 -23.95 3.96 6.25
C LEU A 12 -24.94 3.36 5.26
N GLY A 13 -24.49 2.37 4.50
CA GLY A 13 -25.38 1.55 3.70
C GLY A 13 -25.89 0.33 4.47
N ALA A 14 -26.51 -0.60 3.74
CA ALA A 14 -27.23 -1.73 4.32
C ALA A 14 -26.34 -2.95 4.65
N THR A 15 -25.11 -2.98 4.15
CA THR A 15 -24.24 -4.16 4.20
C THR A 15 -22.92 -3.85 4.92
N THR A 16 -22.24 -4.91 5.34
CA THR A 16 -20.83 -4.88 5.73
C THR A 16 -20.01 -5.69 4.72
N ASN A 17 -18.81 -5.21 4.38
CA ASN A 17 -17.85 -5.96 3.56
C ASN A 17 -16.44 -5.44 3.91
N ASN A 18 -15.44 -5.70 3.08
CA ASN A 18 -14.04 -5.45 3.38
C ASN A 18 -13.51 -4.23 2.65
N LEU A 19 -12.66 -3.48 3.33
CA LEU A 19 -11.72 -2.56 2.67
C LEU A 19 -10.64 -3.38 1.99
N ARG A 20 -10.35 -3.10 0.73
CA ARG A 20 -9.22 -3.69 0.00
C ARG A 20 -8.51 -2.65 -0.82
N ILE A 21 -7.20 -2.55 -0.65
CA ILE A 21 -6.35 -1.60 -1.37
C ILE A 21 -5.13 -2.35 -1.87
N ALA A 22 -4.61 -2.00 -3.05
CA ALA A 22 -3.41 -2.62 -3.58
C ALA A 22 -2.50 -1.63 -4.32
N LEU A 23 -1.20 -1.88 -4.22
CA LEU A 23 -0.15 -1.29 -5.04
C LEU A 23 0.43 -2.40 -5.92
N LEU A 24 0.48 -2.17 -7.23
CA LEU A 24 0.84 -3.21 -8.20
C LEU A 24 1.96 -2.79 -9.14
N ASP A 25 2.81 -3.77 -9.42
CA ASP A 25 3.67 -3.85 -10.59
C ASP A 25 2.89 -4.60 -11.67
N SER A 26 2.31 -3.86 -12.61
CA SER A 26 1.44 -4.47 -13.61
C SER A 26 2.27 -5.20 -14.66
N SER A 27 1.81 -6.39 -15.03
CA SER A 27 2.27 -7.03 -16.25
C SER A 27 1.85 -6.20 -17.48
N PRO A 28 2.45 -6.44 -18.67
CA PRO A 28 1.98 -5.83 -19.91
C PRO A 28 0.50 -6.13 -20.24
N ALA A 29 -0.08 -7.18 -19.64
CA ALA A 29 -1.50 -7.49 -19.74
C ALA A 29 -2.37 -6.67 -18.75
N GLY A 30 -1.78 -6.04 -17.72
CA GLY A 30 -2.48 -5.29 -16.69
C GLY A 30 -2.75 -3.83 -16.98
N PHE A 31 -1.99 -3.19 -17.88
CA PHE A 31 -2.26 -1.81 -18.27
C PHE A 31 -3.52 -1.73 -19.16
N ARG A 32 -4.53 -0.97 -18.72
CA ARG A 32 -5.80 -0.84 -19.44
C ARG A 32 -6.13 0.61 -19.76
N THR A 33 -6.67 0.82 -20.95
CA THR A 33 -7.10 2.11 -21.48
C THR A 33 -8.62 2.32 -21.38
N THR A 34 -9.36 1.36 -20.82
CA THR A 34 -10.83 1.37 -20.71
C THR A 34 -11.29 0.95 -19.32
N ASP A 35 -12.31 1.65 -18.79
CA ASP A 35 -12.92 1.36 -17.48
C ASP A 35 -13.85 0.14 -17.53
N GLY A 36 -13.93 -0.61 -16.41
CA GLY A 36 -14.89 -1.69 -16.16
C GLY A 36 -14.41 -3.08 -16.62
N PHE A 37 -14.15 -3.98 -15.66
CA PHE A 37 -13.68 -5.35 -15.93
C PHE A 37 -14.42 -6.38 -15.08
N GLY A 38 -14.61 -7.57 -15.64
CA GLY A 38 -15.24 -8.71 -14.96
C GLY A 38 -14.27 -9.44 -14.03
N SER A 39 -14.81 -10.17 -13.06
CA SER A 39 -14.02 -10.95 -12.07
C SER A 39 -13.27 -12.15 -12.65
N THR A 40 -13.43 -12.43 -13.94
CA THR A 40 -12.74 -13.51 -14.67
C THR A 40 -11.84 -12.98 -15.78
N ASP A 41 -11.58 -11.66 -15.81
CA ASP A 41 -10.70 -11.06 -16.80
C ASP A 41 -9.24 -11.40 -16.45
N ASP A 42 -8.49 -11.84 -17.45
CA ASP A 42 -7.04 -12.12 -17.36
C ASP A 42 -6.22 -10.84 -17.10
N ALA A 43 -6.87 -9.68 -17.01
CA ALA A 43 -6.27 -8.38 -16.79
C ALA A 43 -5.34 -8.28 -15.56
N PHE A 44 -5.35 -9.21 -14.62
CA PHE A 44 -4.44 -9.18 -13.47
C PHE A 44 -3.51 -10.40 -13.39
N VAL A 45 -3.45 -11.17 -14.48
CA VAL A 45 -2.59 -12.35 -14.60
C VAL A 45 -1.15 -11.87 -14.72
N GLY A 46 -0.33 -12.27 -13.76
CA GLY A 46 1.10 -11.95 -13.76
C GLY A 46 1.46 -10.65 -13.03
N ASP A 47 0.49 -9.88 -12.56
CA ASP A 47 0.75 -8.71 -11.72
C ASP A 47 1.32 -9.13 -10.36
N LYS A 48 2.25 -8.33 -9.85
CA LYS A 48 2.85 -8.48 -8.52
C LYS A 48 2.53 -7.26 -7.66
N GLY A 49 2.73 -7.37 -6.35
CA GLY A 49 2.67 -6.20 -5.46
C GLY A 49 2.14 -6.50 -4.08
N TYR A 50 1.55 -5.49 -3.43
CA TYR A 50 1.11 -5.57 -2.04
C TYR A 50 -0.34 -5.11 -1.88
N GLY A 51 -1.09 -5.84 -1.06
CA GLY A 51 -2.53 -5.65 -0.84
C GLY A 51 -2.83 -5.50 0.65
N ILE A 52 -3.63 -4.50 1.00
CA ILE A 52 -3.97 -4.10 2.37
C ILE A 52 -5.46 -4.28 2.56
N PHE A 53 -5.83 -5.30 3.30
CA PHE A 53 -7.21 -5.75 3.42
C PHE A 53 -7.70 -5.70 4.86
N SER A 54 -8.98 -5.40 5.06
CA SER A 54 -9.60 -5.68 6.35
C SER A 54 -9.66 -7.19 6.60
N ALA A 55 -9.34 -7.61 7.82
CA ALA A 55 -9.29 -9.01 8.24
C ALA A 55 -10.64 -9.73 8.16
N SER A 56 -11.74 -8.97 8.21
CA SER A 56 -13.12 -9.47 8.15
C SER A 56 -14.03 -8.43 7.51
N SER A 57 -15.27 -8.83 7.20
CA SER A 57 -16.32 -7.94 6.66
C SER A 57 -16.86 -7.01 7.74
N ASN A 58 -16.06 -6.02 8.14
CA ASN A 58 -16.33 -5.10 9.26
C ASN A 58 -16.27 -3.62 8.87
N VAL A 59 -16.37 -3.32 7.57
CA VAL A 59 -16.48 -1.95 7.08
C VAL A 59 -17.95 -1.62 6.82
N GLY A 60 -18.41 -0.48 7.31
CA GLY A 60 -19.78 0.04 7.09
C GLY A 60 -20.89 -0.75 7.79
N GLY A 61 -22.15 -0.43 7.48
CA GLY A 61 -23.34 -1.07 8.05
C GLY A 61 -23.74 -0.60 9.46
N PRO A 62 -25.03 -0.72 9.83
CA PRO A 62 -25.57 -0.22 11.11
C PRO A 62 -25.08 -0.99 12.34
N THR A 63 -24.47 -2.16 12.15
CA THR A 63 -24.10 -3.09 13.20
C THR A 63 -22.65 -3.54 13.15
N ALA A 64 -21.70 -2.77 12.58
CA ALA A 64 -20.28 -3.13 12.63
C ALA A 64 -19.66 -2.67 13.97
N PRO A 65 -19.54 -3.54 15.00
CA PRO A 65 -19.07 -3.15 16.31
C PRO A 65 -17.65 -3.68 16.56
N THR A 66 -17.04 -4.33 15.57
CA THR A 66 -15.76 -5.01 15.70
C THR A 66 -14.66 -4.11 15.18
N ASP A 67 -13.56 -4.08 15.91
CA ASP A 67 -12.40 -3.29 15.54
C ASP A 67 -11.88 -3.70 14.15
N LEU A 68 -11.60 -2.69 13.32
CA LEU A 68 -10.97 -2.87 12.02
C LEU A 68 -9.54 -3.33 12.24
N VAL A 69 -9.20 -4.46 11.61
CA VAL A 69 -7.83 -4.96 11.56
C VAL A 69 -7.41 -4.96 10.11
N LEU A 70 -6.29 -4.31 9.79
CA LEU A 70 -5.70 -4.34 8.46
C LEU A 70 -4.66 -5.46 8.38
N ARG A 71 -4.56 -6.09 7.22
CA ARG A 71 -3.58 -7.12 6.90
C ARG A 71 -2.86 -6.77 5.61
N THR A 72 -1.54 -6.87 5.60
CA THR A 72 -0.76 -6.76 4.37
C THR A 72 -0.51 -8.14 3.80
N ASN A 73 -0.77 -8.28 2.51
CA ASN A 73 -0.57 -9.49 1.74
C ASN A 73 0.34 -9.15 0.56
N GLN A 74 1.17 -10.10 0.14
CA GLN A 74 1.89 -9.98 -1.12
C GLN A 74 1.13 -10.76 -2.20
N ARG A 75 1.18 -10.23 -3.42
CA ARG A 75 0.70 -10.89 -4.62
C ARG A 75 1.90 -11.39 -5.41
N TYR A 76 1.86 -12.68 -5.69
CA TYR A 76 2.72 -13.32 -6.69
C TYR A 76 1.91 -13.46 -7.98
N THR A 77 2.54 -13.91 -9.06
CA THR A 77 1.88 -14.10 -10.35
C THR A 77 0.76 -15.15 -10.24
N PHE A 78 -0.48 -14.69 -10.02
CA PHE A 78 -1.67 -15.53 -9.92
C PHE A 78 -2.62 -15.28 -11.10
N THR A 79 -3.54 -16.21 -11.33
CA THR A 79 -4.47 -16.22 -12.46
C THR A 79 -5.86 -15.60 -12.14
N ASN A 80 -6.02 -14.92 -11.00
CA ASN A 80 -7.35 -14.64 -10.44
C ASN A 80 -7.60 -13.13 -10.20
N ASP A 81 -8.87 -12.76 -10.03
CA ASP A 81 -9.37 -11.41 -9.67
C ASP A 81 -8.53 -10.73 -8.57
N LEU A 82 -8.13 -9.49 -8.81
CA LEU A 82 -7.29 -8.72 -7.91
C LEU A 82 -7.93 -8.38 -6.56
N LEU A 83 -9.22 -8.04 -6.51
CA LEU A 83 -9.85 -7.45 -5.32
C LEU A 83 -11.01 -8.28 -4.77
N ASN A 84 -11.13 -9.55 -5.16
CA ASN A 84 -12.13 -10.44 -4.59
C ASN A 84 -11.76 -10.87 -3.14
N ALA A 85 -12.76 -11.32 -2.38
CA ALA A 85 -12.61 -11.76 -1.00
C ALA A 85 -11.65 -12.95 -0.80
N SER A 86 -11.39 -13.71 -1.86
CA SER A 86 -10.70 -15.00 -1.79
C SER A 86 -9.46 -15.10 -2.69
N ALA A 87 -9.08 -14.04 -3.42
CA ALA A 87 -8.30 -14.22 -4.62
C ALA A 87 -6.82 -13.86 -4.48
N GLY A 88 -5.94 -14.87 -4.46
CA GLY A 88 -4.54 -14.74 -4.94
C GLY A 88 -3.62 -13.81 -4.14
N TRP A 89 -3.88 -13.62 -2.85
CA TRP A 89 -3.01 -12.87 -1.95
C TRP A 89 -2.48 -13.82 -0.88
N GLY A 90 -1.16 -13.91 -0.71
CA GLY A 90 -0.50 -14.85 0.20
C GLY A 90 1.02 -14.95 -0.05
N ASN A 91 1.79 -15.35 0.96
CA ASN A 91 3.24 -15.54 0.84
C ASN A 91 3.55 -16.80 0.00
N ASN A 92 4.52 -16.73 -0.93
CA ASN A 92 4.97 -17.82 -1.82
C ASN A 92 5.47 -19.06 -1.04
N THR A 93 5.69 -18.92 0.26
CA THR A 93 6.16 -20.01 1.11
C THR A 93 5.04 -20.49 2.05
N ALA A 94 4.40 -21.60 1.67
CA ALA A 94 3.62 -22.49 2.55
C ALA A 94 2.48 -21.85 3.38
N GLY A 95 1.35 -21.56 2.73
CA GLY A 95 0.03 -21.56 3.39
C GLY A 95 -0.27 -20.41 4.37
N ASN A 96 0.61 -19.42 4.52
CA ASN A 96 0.31 -18.21 5.27
C ASN A 96 -0.34 -17.16 4.36
N THR A 97 -1.56 -16.76 4.75
CA THR A 97 -2.44 -15.93 3.92
C THR A 97 -2.05 -14.45 3.88
N TYR A 98 -1.17 -13.97 4.79
CA TYR A 98 -0.74 -12.57 4.90
C TYR A 98 0.62 -12.44 5.61
N PHE A 99 1.33 -11.32 5.43
CA PHE A 99 2.64 -11.02 6.07
C PHE A 99 2.48 -10.68 7.55
N ALA A 100 1.64 -9.69 7.84
CA ALA A 100 1.29 -9.28 9.20
C ALA A 100 -0.05 -8.55 9.21
N ALA A 101 -0.53 -8.27 10.42
CA ALA A 101 -1.73 -7.50 10.67
C ALA A 101 -1.43 -6.35 11.63
N SER A 102 -2.24 -5.30 11.59
CA SER A 102 -2.27 -4.29 12.65
C SER A 102 -2.59 -4.96 13.99
N SER A 103 -1.87 -4.61 15.05
CA SER A 103 -2.05 -5.17 16.40
C SER A 103 -2.46 -4.09 17.39
N GLY A 104 -3.36 -4.43 18.33
CA GLY A 104 -3.94 -3.43 19.25
C GLY A 104 -4.78 -2.35 18.54
N ALA A 105 -5.17 -2.61 17.29
CA ALA A 105 -6.00 -1.74 16.50
C ALA A 105 -7.43 -1.70 17.09
N THR A 106 -7.97 -0.50 17.24
CA THR A 106 -9.36 -0.27 17.66
C THR A 106 -10.05 0.71 16.73
N GLY A 107 -11.37 0.67 16.69
CA GLY A 107 -12.21 1.56 15.89
C GLY A 107 -12.66 0.94 14.58
N TYR A 108 -13.50 1.64 13.83
CA TYR A 108 -14.09 1.16 12.58
C TYR A 108 -14.34 2.34 11.62
N LEU A 109 -14.61 2.05 10.35
CA LEU A 109 -15.00 3.10 9.40
C LEU A 109 -16.43 3.56 9.71
N GLN A 110 -16.55 4.80 10.19
CA GLN A 110 -17.79 5.51 10.51
C GLN A 110 -18.32 6.18 9.25
N ALA A 111 -19.62 6.48 9.23
CA ALA A 111 -20.22 7.27 8.15
C ALA A 111 -19.79 8.74 8.21
N ASN A 112 -19.79 9.39 7.04
CA ASN A 112 -19.52 10.83 6.90
C ASN A 112 -18.20 11.27 7.57
N THR A 113 -17.18 10.42 7.51
CA THR A 113 -15.93 10.62 8.25
C THR A 113 -14.75 10.58 7.29
N ALA A 114 -13.81 11.52 7.48
CA ALA A 114 -12.58 11.62 6.70
C ALA A 114 -11.48 10.71 7.27
N TYR A 115 -10.75 10.08 6.36
CA TYR A 115 -9.68 9.14 6.66
C TYR A 115 -8.46 9.39 5.77
N ALA A 116 -7.29 9.02 6.28
CA ALA A 116 -6.04 9.01 5.55
C ALA A 116 -5.39 7.63 5.65
N LEU A 117 -5.29 6.93 4.52
CA LEU A 117 -4.46 5.74 4.39
C LEU A 117 -3.10 6.12 3.83
N SER A 118 -2.04 5.71 4.51
CA SER A 118 -0.66 5.89 4.07
C SER A 118 0.08 4.58 3.97
N LEU A 119 0.88 4.46 2.92
CA LEU A 119 1.72 3.31 2.59
C LEU A 119 3.13 3.82 2.34
N THR A 120 4.05 3.54 3.26
CA THR A 120 5.45 3.93 3.12
C THR A 120 6.30 2.72 2.75
N LEU A 121 7.00 2.84 1.63
CA LEU A 121 7.93 1.88 1.08
C LEU A 121 9.36 2.34 1.35
N ASN A 122 10.16 1.50 1.99
CA ASN A 122 11.58 1.77 2.25
C ASN A 122 12.43 0.54 1.91
N TYR A 123 13.15 0.60 0.79
CA TYR A 123 14.06 -0.46 0.35
C TYR A 123 15.49 -0.13 0.76
N ASP A 124 16.16 -1.04 1.46
CA ASP A 124 17.53 -0.84 1.95
C ASP A 124 18.62 -1.46 1.07
N GLY A 125 18.23 -2.03 -0.08
CA GLY A 125 19.12 -2.79 -0.96
C GLY A 125 19.07 -4.31 -0.75
N SER A 126 18.38 -4.78 0.30
CA SER A 126 18.16 -6.20 0.58
C SER A 126 16.69 -6.52 0.81
N ALA A 127 16.00 -5.71 1.62
CA ALA A 127 14.63 -5.93 2.03
C ALA A 127 13.79 -4.67 1.85
N LEU A 128 12.50 -4.86 1.56
CA LEU A 128 11.51 -3.81 1.47
C LEU A 128 10.70 -3.76 2.77
N ALA A 129 10.83 -2.66 3.51
CA ALA A 129 9.91 -2.34 4.59
C ALA A 129 8.65 -1.68 4.02
N LEU A 130 7.47 -2.24 4.33
CA LEU A 130 6.16 -1.67 4.05
C LEU A 130 5.52 -1.22 5.36
N THR A 131 5.38 0.08 5.57
CA THR A 131 4.63 0.65 6.71
C THR A 131 3.25 1.07 6.24
N THR A 132 2.21 0.47 6.82
CA THR A 132 0.80 0.81 6.55
C THR A 132 0.23 1.58 7.73
N SER A 133 -0.42 2.70 7.47
CA SER A 133 -1.14 3.48 8.48
C SER A 133 -2.52 3.91 7.99
N LEU A 134 -3.57 3.67 8.78
CA LEU A 134 -4.90 4.27 8.57
C LEU A 134 -5.22 5.18 9.75
N SER A 135 -5.59 6.42 9.48
CA SER A 135 -5.93 7.42 10.50
C SER A 135 -7.21 8.15 10.15
N GLY A 136 -7.78 8.85 11.14
CA GLY A 136 -9.10 9.49 11.05
C GLY A 136 -10.16 8.77 11.89
N GLY A 137 -11.32 9.40 12.06
CA GLY A 137 -12.42 8.87 12.87
C GLY A 137 -12.00 8.49 14.29
N ASN A 138 -12.38 7.28 14.70
CA ASN A 138 -12.12 6.71 16.04
C ASN A 138 -10.97 5.70 16.08
N PHE A 139 -10.08 5.68 15.07
CA PHE A 139 -9.01 4.69 15.00
C PHE A 139 -7.90 4.93 16.04
N SER A 140 -7.37 3.83 16.57
CA SER A 140 -6.10 3.77 17.30
C SER A 140 -5.35 2.50 16.89
N GLY A 141 -4.02 2.47 16.99
CA GLY A 141 -3.22 1.26 16.72
C GLY A 141 -3.19 0.79 15.26
N MET A 142 -3.66 1.62 14.32
CA MET A 142 -3.76 1.29 12.90
C MET A 142 -2.46 1.56 12.11
N ASN A 143 -1.30 1.42 12.75
CA ASN A 143 0.02 1.60 12.14
C ASN A 143 0.89 0.36 12.40
N TYR A 144 1.43 -0.24 11.34
CA TYR A 144 2.30 -1.41 11.43
C TYR A 144 3.25 -1.49 10.23
N THR A 145 4.37 -2.20 10.43
CA THR A 145 5.39 -2.41 9.40
C THR A 145 5.57 -3.90 9.14
N ILE A 146 5.70 -4.26 7.87
CA ILE A 146 6.14 -5.59 7.42
C ILE A 146 7.48 -5.48 6.70
N MET A 147 8.23 -6.58 6.70
CA MET A 147 9.48 -6.71 5.96
C MET A 147 9.30 -7.81 4.91
N ASP A 148 9.65 -7.51 3.66
CA ASP A 148 9.81 -8.48 2.59
C ASP A 148 11.27 -8.53 2.15
N ASP A 149 11.95 -9.60 2.52
CA ASP A 149 13.38 -9.84 2.31
C ASP A 149 13.66 -10.99 1.33
N THR A 150 12.61 -11.56 0.73
CA THR A 150 12.72 -12.76 -0.09
C THR A 150 12.60 -12.46 -1.58
N ASP A 151 11.54 -11.76 -2.01
CA ASP A 151 11.32 -11.33 -3.40
C ASP A 151 10.52 -10.01 -3.41
N PRO A 152 11.12 -8.90 -2.94
CA PRO A 152 10.39 -7.65 -2.82
C PRO A 152 10.00 -7.09 -4.18
N THR A 153 8.76 -6.64 -4.30
CA THR A 153 8.30 -5.89 -5.49
C THR A 153 8.77 -4.44 -5.38
N LEU A 154 9.59 -3.98 -6.32
CA LEU A 154 10.26 -2.67 -6.25
C LEU A 154 9.72 -1.63 -7.25
N SER A 155 8.88 -2.07 -8.19
CA SER A 155 8.20 -1.22 -9.17
C SER A 155 6.71 -1.18 -8.85
N PHE A 156 6.09 -0.02 -9.02
CA PHE A 156 4.65 0.13 -8.87
C PHE A 156 4.14 1.12 -9.91
N ASP A 157 3.19 0.70 -10.72
CA ASP A 157 2.57 1.52 -11.77
C ASP A 157 1.07 1.68 -11.59
N SER A 158 0.45 0.91 -10.69
CA SER A 158 -0.99 0.90 -10.49
C SER A 158 -1.38 0.93 -9.02
N PHE A 159 -2.46 1.65 -8.73
CA PHE A 159 -3.12 1.70 -7.44
C PHE A 159 -4.57 1.24 -7.60
N ALA A 160 -5.00 0.32 -6.75
CA ALA A 160 -6.34 -0.22 -6.78
C ALA A 160 -7.03 -0.05 -5.42
N ILE A 161 -8.30 0.32 -5.45
CA ILE A 161 -9.14 0.42 -4.26
C ILE A 161 -10.47 -0.27 -4.54
N ARG A 162 -10.90 -1.08 -3.57
CA ARG A 162 -12.24 -1.58 -3.46
C ARG A 162 -12.71 -1.37 -2.04
N ILE A 163 -13.83 -0.69 -1.95
CA ILE A 163 -14.73 -0.79 -0.82
C ILE A 163 -15.96 -1.47 -1.45
N GLY A 164 -16.49 -2.48 -0.79
CA GLY A 164 -17.47 -3.39 -1.36
C GLY A 164 -18.76 -2.71 -1.83
N ASN A 165 -19.73 -3.55 -2.22
CA ASN A 165 -21.04 -3.05 -2.60
C ASN A 165 -21.86 -2.70 -1.36
N GLN A 166 -22.17 -1.40 -1.23
CA GLN A 166 -23.20 -0.83 -0.35
C GLN A 166 -22.84 -0.71 1.15
N GLU A 167 -21.56 -0.74 1.53
CA GLU A 167 -21.14 -0.41 2.91
C GLU A 167 -21.40 1.05 3.25
N PHE A 168 -21.16 1.92 2.27
CA PHE A 168 -21.46 3.34 2.31
C PHE A 168 -22.20 3.73 1.04
N THR A 169 -23.05 4.75 1.15
CA THR A 169 -23.77 5.33 0.02
C THR A 169 -22.82 5.92 -1.03
N THR A 170 -21.72 6.51 -0.58
CA THR A 170 -20.67 7.09 -1.42
C THR A 170 -19.31 6.94 -0.73
N ILE A 171 -18.25 7.10 -1.53
CA ILE A 171 -16.87 7.22 -1.05
C ILE A 171 -16.23 8.29 -1.90
N ASN A 172 -15.88 9.40 -1.27
CA ASN A 172 -15.24 10.51 -1.94
C ASN A 172 -13.74 10.31 -1.82
N LEU A 173 -13.05 10.17 -2.95
CA LEU A 173 -11.59 10.15 -3.00
C LEU A 173 -11.11 11.60 -3.03
N ASP A 174 -10.70 12.12 -1.87
CA ASP A 174 -10.42 13.55 -1.69
C ASP A 174 -9.07 13.95 -2.29
N SER A 175 -8.05 13.08 -2.15
CA SER A 175 -6.75 13.28 -2.79
C SER A 175 -5.93 11.99 -2.81
N PHE A 176 -5.10 11.82 -3.83
CA PHE A 176 -4.03 10.82 -3.87
C PHE A 176 -2.69 11.50 -4.09
N THR A 177 -1.72 11.23 -3.22
CA THR A 177 -0.38 11.83 -3.29
C THR A 177 0.69 10.77 -3.21
N VAL A 178 1.78 10.99 -3.96
CA VAL A 178 2.99 10.17 -3.91
C VAL A 178 4.14 11.09 -3.56
N THR A 179 4.84 10.79 -2.47
CA THR A 179 6.02 11.53 -2.03
C THR A 179 7.23 10.61 -2.02
N THR A 180 8.31 11.06 -2.64
CA THR A 180 9.61 10.40 -2.51
C THR A 180 10.45 11.24 -1.55
N PRO A 181 11.18 10.63 -0.61
CA PRO A 181 12.21 11.36 0.10
C PRO A 181 13.23 11.82 -0.96
N ILE A 182 13.22 13.11 -1.26
CA ILE A 182 14.24 13.74 -2.10
C ILE A 182 15.48 13.82 -1.21
N PRO A 183 16.64 13.24 -1.59
CA PRO A 183 17.85 13.40 -0.81
C PRO A 183 18.08 14.89 -0.55
N GLU A 184 18.21 15.26 0.71
CA GLU A 184 18.40 16.67 1.06
C GLU A 184 19.60 17.24 0.30
N PRO A 185 19.57 18.52 -0.12
CA PRO A 185 20.68 19.15 -0.85
C PRO A 185 22.05 18.97 -0.16
N SER A 186 22.06 18.82 1.16
CA SER A 186 23.22 18.52 2.00
C SER A 186 23.93 17.21 1.62
N THR A 187 23.19 16.17 1.23
CA THR A 187 23.74 14.89 0.78
C THR A 187 24.59 15.08 -0.47
N TYR A 188 24.09 15.85 -1.43
CA TYR A 188 24.83 16.17 -2.64
C TYR A 188 26.02 17.07 -2.34
N ALA A 189 25.85 18.08 -1.48
CA ALA A 189 26.94 18.96 -1.06
C ALA A 189 28.08 18.19 -0.38
N ALA A 190 27.77 17.20 0.46
CA ALA A 190 28.77 16.35 1.11
C ALA A 190 29.54 15.49 0.09
N ILE A 191 28.85 14.91 -0.90
CA ILE A 191 29.48 14.13 -1.98
C ILE A 191 30.41 15.02 -2.81
N PHE A 192 29.94 16.20 -3.25
CA PHE A 192 30.77 17.13 -4.01
C PHE A 192 31.96 17.63 -3.19
N GLY A 193 31.76 17.91 -1.90
CA GLY A 193 32.82 18.27 -0.98
C GLY A 193 33.89 17.18 -0.87
N ALA A 194 33.49 15.92 -0.71
CA ALA A 194 34.41 14.78 -0.64
C ALA A 194 35.19 14.58 -1.95
N LEU A 195 34.54 14.68 -3.11
CA LEU A 195 35.19 14.57 -4.42
C LEU A 195 36.18 15.71 -4.67
N ALA A 196 35.81 16.94 -4.31
CA ALA A 196 36.70 18.10 -4.42
C ALA A 196 37.96 17.93 -3.55
N LEU A 197 37.80 17.47 -2.31
CA LEU A 197 38.92 17.17 -1.42
C LEU A 197 39.83 16.06 -1.98
N GLY A 198 39.24 15.00 -2.54
CA GLY A 198 39.99 13.93 -3.21
C GLY A 198 40.83 14.45 -4.38
N LEU A 199 40.25 15.31 -5.23
CA LEU A 199 40.95 15.93 -6.35
C LEU A 199 42.09 16.85 -5.88
N VAL A 200 41.87 17.65 -4.85
CA VAL A 200 42.90 18.53 -4.26
C VAL A 200 44.06 17.70 -3.71
N ALA A 201 43.78 16.62 -2.98
CA ALA A 201 44.79 15.72 -2.45
C ALA A 201 45.60 15.04 -3.58
N TYR A 202 44.92 14.60 -4.65
CA TYR A 202 45.58 14.02 -5.82
C TYR A 202 46.52 15.00 -6.51
N ARG A 203 46.07 16.26 -6.75
CA ARG A 203 46.91 17.29 -7.37
C ARG A 203 48.15 17.59 -6.52
N ARG A 204 48.01 17.67 -5.19
CA ARG A 204 49.15 17.86 -4.28
C ARG A 204 50.18 16.73 -4.38
N ARG A 205 49.73 15.47 -4.45
CA ARG A 205 50.65 14.31 -4.57
C ARG A 205 51.43 14.28 -5.88
N LYS A 206 50.92 14.87 -6.96
CA LYS A 206 51.62 14.92 -8.26
C LYS A 206 52.64 16.05 -8.39
N GLN A 207 52.59 17.04 -7.50
CA GLN A 207 53.50 18.19 -7.51
C GLN A 207 54.74 17.99 -6.62
N VAL A 208 54.76 16.90 -5.84
CA VAL A 208 55.90 16.45 -5.03
C VAL A 208 56.54 15.27 -5.74
#